data_AF-A5JN12-F1
#
_entry.id   AF-A5JN12-F1
#
_cell.length_a   1.000
_cell.length_b   1.000
_cell.length_c   1.000
_cell.angle_alpha   90.00
_cell.angle_beta   90.00
_cell.angle_gamma   90.00
#
_symmetry.space_group_name_H-M   'P 1'
#
loop_
_entity.id
_entity.type
_entity.pdbx_description
1 polymer ?
#
loop_
_entity_poly.entity_id
_entity_poly.type
_entity_poly.pdbx_seq_one_letter_code
_entity_poly.pdbx_strand_id
1 'polypeptide(L)'
;LLDAINQRGSYPVRIVGEQQQVETVSQVSAVHSGSPQAVELIAGVDLVTTAVGPQILAKIAGAIAQGLVKRHANGNTTPLNIIACENMVRGTSQLKQHVLAQLPEDIQAWVAQHVGFVDSAV
;
A
#
# COMPACT_ATOMS: atom_id res chain seq x y z
N LEU A 1 11.60 -0.92 -14.78
CA LEU A 1 10.18 -0.51 -14.66
C LEU A 1 10.04 0.80 -13.91
N LEU A 2 10.58 0.92 -12.67
CA LEU A 2 10.53 2.15 -11.87
C LEU A 2 10.98 3.39 -12.67
N ASP A 3 12.14 3.32 -13.32
CA ASP A 3 12.68 4.43 -14.11
C ASP A 3 11.75 4.82 -15.26
N ALA A 4 11.10 3.86 -15.91
CA ALA A 4 10.18 4.12 -17.00
C ALA A 4 8.89 4.81 -16.51
N ILE A 5 8.37 4.43 -15.34
CA ILE A 5 7.22 5.10 -14.72
C ILE A 5 7.60 6.54 -14.38
N ASN A 6 8.74 6.75 -13.72
CA ASN A 6 9.19 8.07 -13.30
C ASN A 6 9.56 8.97 -14.48
N GLN A 7 10.13 8.43 -15.56
CA GLN A 7 10.48 9.18 -16.76
C GLN A 7 9.22 9.61 -17.54
N ARG A 8 8.20 8.76 -17.61
CA ARG A 8 7.00 9.01 -18.44
C ARG A 8 5.87 9.69 -17.68
N GLY A 9 5.78 9.49 -16.37
CA GLY A 9 4.68 9.97 -15.53
C GLY A 9 3.29 9.45 -15.93
N SER A 10 3.23 8.48 -16.86
CA SER A 10 2.01 7.99 -17.48
C SER A 10 2.24 6.67 -18.24
N TYR A 11 1.16 5.92 -18.47
CA TYR A 11 1.15 4.73 -19.33
C TYR A 11 -0.25 4.46 -19.91
N PRO A 12 -0.34 3.89 -21.13
CA PRO A 12 -1.61 3.48 -21.70
C PRO A 12 -2.08 2.14 -21.11
N VAL A 13 -3.38 2.03 -20.87
CA VAL A 13 -4.10 0.79 -20.55
C VAL A 13 -5.05 0.50 -21.70
N ARG A 14 -4.83 -0.64 -22.37
CA ARG A 14 -5.72 -1.10 -23.43
C ARG A 14 -6.81 -1.97 -22.83
N ILE A 15 -8.04 -1.49 -22.87
CA ILE A 15 -9.23 -2.21 -22.42
C ILE A 15 -9.81 -2.92 -23.64
N VAL A 16 -9.92 -4.25 -23.56
CA VAL A 16 -10.36 -5.11 -24.66
C VAL A 16 -11.63 -5.85 -24.24
N GLY A 17 -12.69 -5.66 -25.01
CA GLY A 17 -13.99 -6.34 -24.86
C GLY A 17 -14.76 -6.29 -26.18
N GLU A 18 -16.07 -6.05 -26.13
CA GLU A 18 -16.88 -5.82 -27.35
C GLU A 18 -16.41 -4.60 -28.14
N GLN A 19 -15.95 -3.56 -27.44
CA GLN A 19 -15.28 -2.39 -28.00
C GLN A 19 -13.86 -2.31 -27.47
N GLN A 20 -12.93 -1.87 -28.33
CA GLN A 20 -11.55 -1.62 -27.93
C GLN A 20 -11.35 -0.14 -27.64
N GLN A 21 -10.86 0.17 -26.45
CA GLN A 21 -10.46 1.53 -26.07
C GLN A 21 -9.09 1.53 -25.38
N VAL A 22 -8.42 2.68 -25.46
CA VAL A 22 -7.14 2.92 -24.77
C VAL A 22 -7.34 4.11 -23.85
N GLU A 23 -7.12 3.90 -22.56
CA GLU A 23 -7.13 4.94 -21.55
C GLU A 23 -5.72 5.22 -21.07
N THR A 24 -5.39 6.49 -20.82
CA THR A 24 -4.06 6.88 -20.32
C THR A 24 -4.15 7.14 -18.82
N VAL A 25 -3.40 6.37 -18.04
CA VAL A 25 -3.16 6.66 -16.62
C VAL A 25 -2.03 7.67 -16.55
N SER A 26 -2.21 8.76 -15.81
CA SER A 26 -1.24 9.86 -15.67
C SER A 26 -1.06 10.24 -14.20
N GLN A 27 -0.08 11.11 -13.92
CA GLN A 27 0.27 11.56 -12.57
C GLN A 27 0.76 10.42 -11.67
N VAL A 28 1.54 9.50 -12.25
CA VAL A 28 2.12 8.36 -11.54
C VAL A 28 3.62 8.55 -11.32
N SER A 29 4.08 8.11 -10.17
CA SER A 29 5.50 7.97 -9.82
C SER A 29 5.71 6.65 -9.09
N ALA A 30 6.94 6.17 -9.04
CA ALA A 30 7.28 4.90 -8.41
C ALA A 30 8.54 5.01 -7.54
N VAL A 31 8.50 4.34 -6.40
CA VAL A 31 9.66 4.11 -5.53
C VAL A 31 9.88 2.61 -5.37
N HIS A 32 11.10 2.21 -5.01
CA HIS A 32 11.37 0.83 -4.65
C HIS A 32 10.73 0.53 -3.29
N SER A 33 9.98 -0.57 -3.17
CA SER A 33 9.22 -0.90 -1.95
C SER A 33 10.08 -1.12 -0.70
N GLY A 34 11.33 -1.53 -0.88
CA GLY A 34 12.31 -1.66 0.21
C GLY A 34 13.15 -0.40 0.49
N SER A 35 12.86 0.75 -0.12
CA SER A 35 13.63 1.97 0.12
C SER A 35 13.08 2.79 1.30
N PRO A 36 13.91 3.63 1.94
CA PRO A 36 13.43 4.57 2.96
C PRO A 36 12.31 5.49 2.45
N GLN A 37 12.31 5.83 1.16
CA GLN A 37 11.28 6.68 0.55
C GLN A 37 9.89 6.03 0.59
N ALA A 38 9.80 4.70 0.50
CA ALA A 38 8.51 4.00 0.63
C ALA A 38 7.93 4.19 2.04
N VAL A 39 8.79 4.13 3.07
CA VAL A 39 8.41 4.39 4.48
C VAL A 39 7.92 5.83 4.66
N GLU A 40 8.60 6.81 4.05
CA GLU A 40 8.16 8.21 4.07
C GLU A 40 6.77 8.39 3.45
N LEU A 41 6.52 7.76 2.30
CA LEU A 41 5.23 7.86 1.62
C LEU A 41 4.12 7.23 2.46
N ILE A 42 4.34 6.04 3.01
CA ILE A 42 3.35 5.36 3.88
C ILE A 42 2.98 6.25 5.08
N ALA A 43 3.96 6.99 5.63
CA ALA A 43 3.69 7.92 6.73
C ALA A 43 2.81 9.12 6.34
N GLY A 44 2.74 9.48 5.05
CA GLY A 44 2.06 10.69 4.57
C GLY A 44 0.75 10.46 3.81
N VAL A 45 0.51 9.27 3.27
CA VAL A 45 -0.67 8.99 2.42
C VAL A 45 -1.96 8.73 3.22
N ASP A 46 -3.10 8.80 2.54
CA ASP A 46 -4.42 8.48 3.11
C ASP A 46 -4.88 7.05 2.77
N LEU A 47 -4.26 6.44 1.76
CA LEU A 47 -4.59 5.11 1.26
C LEU A 47 -3.33 4.33 0.86
N VAL A 48 -3.28 3.06 1.25
CA VAL A 48 -2.31 2.09 0.77
C VAL A 48 -3.05 0.91 0.15
N THR A 49 -2.73 0.58 -1.11
CA THR A 49 -3.29 -0.59 -1.80
C THR A 49 -2.19 -1.55 -2.23
N THR A 50 -2.47 -2.86 -2.27
CA THR A 50 -1.52 -3.87 -2.75
C THR A 50 -2.12 -4.75 -3.86
N ALA A 51 -1.26 -5.22 -4.76
CA ALA A 51 -1.56 -6.23 -5.78
C ALA A 51 -0.25 -6.97 -6.14
N VAL A 52 0.36 -7.63 -5.14
CA VAL A 52 1.72 -8.17 -5.17
C VAL A 52 1.78 -9.71 -5.05
N GLY A 53 0.66 -10.35 -4.73
CA GLY A 53 0.52 -11.77 -4.48
C GLY A 53 0.83 -12.19 -3.03
N PRO A 54 0.27 -13.33 -2.56
CA PRO A 54 0.37 -13.81 -1.17
C PRO A 54 1.81 -13.91 -0.65
N GLN A 55 2.73 -14.39 -1.48
CA GLN A 55 4.13 -14.62 -1.10
C GLN A 55 4.89 -13.32 -0.82
N ILE A 56 4.41 -12.19 -1.36
CA ILE A 56 5.07 -10.89 -1.24
C ILE A 56 4.42 -10.04 -0.14
N LEU A 57 3.17 -10.29 0.26
CA LEU A 57 2.50 -9.58 1.35
C LEU A 57 3.34 -9.54 2.63
N ALA A 58 3.90 -10.68 3.04
CA ALA A 58 4.76 -10.75 4.23
C ALA A 58 6.05 -9.92 4.08
N LYS A 59 6.58 -9.78 2.86
CA LYS A 59 7.81 -9.02 2.59
C LYS A 59 7.59 -7.51 2.67
N ILE A 60 6.42 -7.02 2.25
CA ILE A 60 6.09 -5.59 2.30
C ILE A 60 5.60 -5.14 3.67
N ALA A 61 5.17 -6.07 4.53
CA ALA A 61 4.65 -5.76 5.86
C ALA A 61 5.63 -4.97 6.74
N GLY A 62 6.94 -5.20 6.60
CA GLY A 62 7.96 -4.46 7.37
C GLY A 62 8.03 -2.98 6.99
N ALA A 63 7.94 -2.66 5.70
CA ALA A 63 7.91 -1.27 5.23
C ALA A 63 6.63 -0.55 5.70
N ILE A 64 5.49 -1.26 5.71
CA ILE A 64 4.23 -0.75 6.24
C ILE A 64 4.35 -0.48 7.74
N ALA A 65 4.86 -1.43 8.53
CA ALA A 65 5.05 -1.26 9.97
C ALA A 65 5.95 -0.04 10.28
N GLN A 66 7.09 0.09 9.59
CA GLN A 66 7.98 1.25 9.73
C GLN A 66 7.28 2.56 9.34
N GLY A 67 6.48 2.55 8.28
CA GLY A 67 5.70 3.70 7.85
C GLY A 67 4.65 4.12 8.89
N LEU A 68 4.00 3.16 9.54
CA LEU A 68 3.04 3.42 10.63
C LEU A 68 3.72 3.98 11.89
N VAL A 69 4.88 3.43 12.28
CA VAL A 69 5.69 3.99 13.38
C VAL A 69 6.03 5.45 13.09
N LYS A 70 6.48 5.73 11.87
CA LYS A 70 6.82 7.09 11.46
C LYS A 70 5.60 8.02 11.39
N ARG A 71 4.46 7.52 10.88
CA ARG A 71 3.19 8.26 10.88
C ARG A 71 2.79 8.70 12.29
N HIS A 72 2.88 7.78 13.25
CA HIS A 72 2.62 8.06 14.66
C HIS A 72 3.60 9.08 15.23
N ALA A 73 4.91 8.93 14.98
CA ALA A 73 5.93 9.87 15.43
C ALA A 73 5.75 11.28 14.86
N ASN A 74 5.20 11.40 13.65
CA ASN A 74 4.86 12.68 13.02
C ASN A 74 3.58 13.33 13.59
N GLY A 75 2.87 12.65 14.50
CA GLY A 75 1.58 13.11 15.04
C GLY A 75 0.43 13.09 14.02
N ASN A 76 0.59 12.38 12.90
CA ASN A 76 -0.41 12.34 11.84
C ASN A 76 -1.55 11.38 12.18
N THR A 77 -2.64 11.93 12.70
CA THR A 77 -3.86 11.19 13.10
C THR A 77 -4.92 11.12 11.99
N THR A 78 -4.64 11.59 10.77
CA THR A 78 -5.57 11.42 9.65
C THR A 78 -5.80 9.93 9.41
N PRO A 79 -7.07 9.47 9.32
CA PRO A 79 -7.37 8.06 9.10
C PRO A 79 -6.67 7.51 7.85
N LEU A 80 -6.04 6.35 8.00
CA LEU A 80 -5.38 5.63 6.91
C LEU A 80 -6.12 4.33 6.64
N ASN A 81 -6.48 4.06 5.39
CA ASN A 81 -6.99 2.76 4.99
C ASN A 81 -5.94 1.98 4.20
N ILE A 82 -5.76 0.72 4.58
CA ILE A 82 -4.92 -0.26 3.88
C ILE A 82 -5.85 -1.31 3.27
N ILE A 83 -5.69 -1.58 1.98
CA ILE A 83 -6.55 -2.51 1.21
C ILE A 83 -5.66 -3.42 0.35
N ALA A 84 -5.62 -4.71 0.64
CA ALA A 84 -4.90 -5.67 -0.17
C ALA A 84 -5.82 -6.21 -1.28
N CYS A 85 -5.67 -5.71 -2.50
CA CYS A 85 -6.40 -6.12 -3.71
C CYS A 85 -5.76 -7.37 -4.32
N GLU A 86 -5.67 -8.42 -3.52
CA GLU A 86 -5.07 -9.70 -3.90
C GLU A 86 -6.14 -10.71 -4.29
N ASN A 87 -5.77 -11.70 -5.11
CA ASN A 87 -6.61 -12.87 -5.36
C ASN A 87 -6.57 -13.83 -4.16
N MET A 88 -7.09 -13.37 -3.02
CA MET A 88 -7.10 -14.06 -1.74
C MET A 88 -8.36 -13.70 -0.95
N VAL A 89 -8.93 -14.69 -0.26
CA VAL A 89 -9.98 -14.41 0.73
C VAL A 89 -9.37 -13.69 1.92
N ARG A 90 -9.90 -12.50 2.22
CA ARG A 90 -9.45 -11.64 3.33
C ARG A 90 -7.94 -11.35 3.30
N GLY A 91 -7.44 -10.97 2.13
CA GLY A 91 -6.03 -10.66 1.92
C GLY A 91 -5.52 -9.55 2.86
N THR A 92 -6.35 -8.54 3.14
CA THR A 92 -5.98 -7.43 4.01
C THR A 92 -5.89 -7.85 5.47
N SER A 93 -6.77 -8.74 5.93
CA SER A 93 -6.67 -9.36 7.25
C SER A 93 -5.38 -10.16 7.42
N GLN A 94 -4.91 -10.85 6.39
CA GLN A 94 -3.62 -11.56 6.43
C GLN A 94 -2.45 -10.57 6.45
N LEU A 95 -2.49 -9.53 5.64
CA LEU A 95 -1.50 -8.45 5.67
C LEU A 95 -1.44 -7.79 7.06
N LYS A 96 -2.60 -7.54 7.69
CA LYS A 96 -2.70 -7.01 9.06
C LYS A 96 -1.90 -7.85 10.04
N GLN A 97 -2.02 -9.17 10.00
CA GLN A 97 -1.27 -10.07 10.89
C GLN A 97 0.25 -9.91 10.72
N HIS A 98 0.72 -9.85 9.47
CA HIS A 98 2.15 -9.65 9.18
C HIS A 98 2.66 -8.28 9.62
N VAL A 99 1.84 -7.23 9.50
CA VAL A 99 2.19 -5.87 9.93
C VAL A 99 2.24 -5.79 11.45
N LEU A 100 1.22 -6.29 12.15
CA LEU A 100 1.16 -6.26 13.62
C LEU A 100 2.30 -7.08 14.25
N ALA A 101 2.71 -8.20 13.65
CA ALA A 101 3.84 -9.00 14.13
C ALA A 101 5.19 -8.26 14.08
N GLN A 102 5.29 -7.17 13.32
CA GLN A 102 6.49 -6.34 13.19
C GLN A 102 6.33 -4.97 13.86
N LEU A 103 5.17 -4.70 14.46
CA LEU A 103 4.84 -3.43 15.06
C LEU A 103 5.25 -3.40 16.53
N PRO A 104 5.94 -2.35 17.01
CA PRO A 104 6.14 -2.14 18.44
C PRO A 104 4.83 -2.14 19.22
N GLU A 105 4.83 -2.73 20.42
CA GLU A 105 3.62 -2.92 21.23
C GLU A 105 2.98 -1.59 21.66
N ASP A 106 3.81 -0.59 21.95
CA ASP A 106 3.42 0.75 22.40
C ASP A 106 2.58 1.53 21.37
N ILE A 107 2.67 1.18 20.08
CA ILE A 107 1.91 1.86 19.03
C ILE A 107 0.69 1.07 18.51
N GLN A 108 0.48 -0.17 18.97
CA GLN A 108 -0.61 -1.01 18.46
C GLN A 108 -2.00 -0.41 18.74
N ALA A 109 -2.20 0.18 19.92
CA ALA A 109 -3.45 0.86 20.28
C ALA A 109 -3.74 2.05 19.34
N TRP A 110 -2.69 2.83 19.02
CA TRP A 110 -2.79 3.94 18.10
C TRP A 110 -3.17 3.46 16.69
N VAL A 111 -2.52 2.40 16.18
CA VAL A 111 -2.84 1.81 14.88
C VAL A 111 -4.28 1.29 14.84
N ALA A 112 -4.74 0.63 15.90
CA ALA A 112 -6.12 0.14 15.99
C ALA A 112 -7.17 1.27 15.90
N GLN A 113 -6.84 2.48 16.37
CA GLN A 113 -7.73 3.64 16.35
C GLN A 113 -7.70 4.41 15.01
N HIS A 114 -6.54 4.47 14.34
CA HIS A 114 -6.33 5.37 13.20
C HIS A 114 -6.16 4.65 11.85
N VAL A 115 -5.99 3.33 11.85
CA VAL A 115 -5.69 2.56 10.63
C VAL A 115 -6.75 1.47 10.39
N GLY A 116 -7.46 1.60 9.27
CA GLY A 116 -8.37 0.58 8.77
C GLY A 116 -7.63 -0.46 7.92
N PHE A 117 -7.75 -1.73 8.28
CA PHE A 117 -7.37 -2.86 7.42
C PHE A 117 -8.65 -3.41 6.80
N VAL A 118 -8.94 -3.00 5.56
CA VAL A 118 -10.22 -3.27 4.89
C VAL A 118 -10.06 -4.41 3.89
N ASP A 119 -10.70 -5.55 4.15
CA ASP A 119 -10.74 -6.66 3.19
C ASP A 119 -11.52 -6.27 1.91
N SER A 120 -11.06 -6.75 0.77
CA SER A 120 -11.69 -6.51 -0.54
C SER A 120 -11.87 -7.82 -1.33
N ALA A 121 -12.66 -7.72 -2.40
CA ALA A 121 -12.77 -8.72 -3.45
C ALA A 121 -12.65 -7.98 -4.79
N VAL A 122 -11.75 -8.45 -5.67
CA VAL A 122 -11.38 -7.81 -6.93
C VAL A 122 -11.37 -8.79 -8.09
#